data_AF-A0AAD9UNC7-F1
#
_entry.id   AF-A0AAD9UNC7-F1
#
_cell.length_a   1.000
_cell.length_b   1.000
_cell.length_c   1.000
_cell.angle_alpha   90.00
_cell.angle_beta   90.00
_cell.angle_gamma   90.00
#
_symmetry.space_group_name_H-M   'P 1'
#
loop_
_entity.id
_entity.type
_entity.pdbx_description
1 polymer ?
#
loop_
_entity_poly.entity_id
_entity_poly.type
_entity_poly.pdbx_seq_one_letter_code
_entity_poly.pdbx_strand_id
1 'polypeptide(L)'
;MVDPVTILGFITLILSNVTNADLDVCDFSSNKGSIHNGRSVLCRGNIEVGKETQIICPALVNSYYYSFFPNDVVNQTYAYSPLSPKTLGGPKKLHKAHHSEVYGSLNVINISLSSNHKSSNIILNIDEEEILAKHSGSHMIYICISRSAAMEEKFFEELDERLDKISNTETNKKYISMDKLSFVFNGEGIGIAYLRLITDSRAIFGCGNIPTRLFFNAMPNKIDSEPYSCAFDARQAPYIGFYCTEELDPPECFKKMIGNGGNIVDMSSFITSNVNNKGLTTTEFRPLIQIHYPVACRCRDRLTRKILAQLTINPNNTTRHVCNVMNMQMRNRAQDADGYSCDVVLNPGDSVEIIFTPENGYYDAKLDKYLNYEGRLENTVSVIFPVDIGTHCYYKRSANRKPFFYGSLTEVFGPGTIDIDQSRRSEGIIVIKHNEKYFNKEFDDIVRLSYESHIHNQLEIFPKTTKANIQVTIIR
;
A
#
# COMPACT_ATOMS: atom_id res chain seq x y z
N MET A 1 1.09 38.94 -50.00
CA MET A 1 0.89 37.59 -50.55
C MET A 1 2.05 36.74 -50.06
N VAL A 2 1.79 35.77 -49.19
CA VAL A 2 2.81 34.83 -48.71
C VAL A 2 2.95 33.74 -49.77
N ASP A 3 4.18 33.46 -50.18
CA ASP A 3 4.49 32.47 -51.22
C ASP A 3 4.05 31.06 -50.73
N PRO A 4 3.23 30.32 -51.50
CA PRO A 4 2.77 28.98 -51.13
C PRO A 4 3.89 27.99 -50.80
N VAL A 5 5.11 28.21 -51.31
CA VAL A 5 6.29 27.38 -50.98
C VAL A 5 6.73 27.57 -49.52
N THR A 6 6.61 28.79 -48.99
CA THR A 6 6.98 29.08 -47.59
C THR A 6 5.97 28.46 -46.61
N ILE A 7 4.69 28.39 -46.98
CA ILE A 7 3.64 27.76 -46.18
C ILE A 7 3.83 26.24 -46.12
N LEU A 8 4.17 25.60 -47.26
CA LEU A 8 4.42 24.16 -47.30
C LEU A 8 5.64 23.77 -46.44
N GLY A 9 6.71 24.57 -46.49
CA GLY A 9 7.91 24.36 -45.68
C GLY A 9 7.65 24.49 -44.18
N PHE A 10 6.84 25.48 -43.76
CA PHE A 10 6.43 25.60 -42.35
C PHE A 10 5.55 24.44 -41.88
N ILE A 11 4.65 23.93 -42.72
CA ILE A 11 3.81 22.76 -42.39
C ILE A 11 4.67 21.50 -42.25
N THR A 12 5.69 21.30 -43.09
CA THR A 12 6.60 20.15 -42.96
C THR A 12 7.49 20.24 -41.72
N LEU A 13 7.95 21.45 -41.36
CA LEU A 13 8.75 21.69 -40.15
C LEU A 13 7.94 21.58 -38.86
N ILE A 14 6.65 21.92 -38.90
CA ILE A 14 5.73 21.70 -37.77
C ILE A 14 5.38 20.21 -37.66
N LEU A 15 5.12 19.51 -38.78
CA LEU A 15 4.82 18.08 -38.77
C LEU A 15 6.03 17.22 -38.35
N SER A 16 7.26 17.61 -38.66
CA SER A 16 8.47 16.91 -38.21
C SER A 16 8.87 17.20 -36.75
N ASN A 17 8.31 18.24 -36.13
CA ASN A 17 8.47 18.54 -34.70
C ASN A 17 7.31 18.01 -33.85
N VAL A 18 6.22 17.55 -34.46
CA VAL A 18 5.12 16.83 -33.78
C VAL A 18 5.43 15.31 -33.67
N THR A 19 6.45 14.81 -34.38
CA THR A 19 6.86 13.40 -34.28
C THR A 19 7.73 13.15 -33.06
N ASN A 20 7.07 12.97 -31.92
CA ASN A 20 7.35 12.01 -30.85
C ASN A 20 6.67 12.57 -29.59
N ALA A 21 5.33 12.58 -29.60
CA ALA A 21 4.60 12.60 -28.35
C ALA A 21 5.14 11.45 -27.49
N ASP A 22 5.53 11.78 -26.25
CA ASP A 22 6.18 10.96 -25.21
C ASP A 22 5.76 9.47 -25.18
N LEU A 23 6.28 8.65 -26.09
CA LEU A 23 6.10 7.21 -26.05
C LEU A 23 7.12 6.61 -25.09
N ASP A 24 6.67 6.05 -23.97
CA ASP A 24 7.57 5.35 -23.06
C ASP A 24 7.86 3.95 -23.58
N VAL A 25 9.03 3.78 -24.21
CA VAL A 25 9.41 2.53 -24.87
C VAL A 25 10.45 1.74 -24.09
N CYS A 26 10.14 0.50 -23.73
CA CYS A 26 11.09 -0.52 -23.28
C CYS A 26 11.51 -1.44 -24.43
N ASP A 27 12.56 -1.03 -25.15
CA ASP A 27 13.09 -1.79 -26.29
C ASP A 27 14.34 -2.61 -25.94
N PHE A 28 14.19 -3.95 -25.88
CA PHE A 28 15.27 -4.89 -25.61
C PHE A 28 16.09 -5.28 -26.85
N SER A 29 15.69 -4.82 -28.04
CA SER A 29 16.48 -4.93 -29.27
C SER A 29 17.45 -3.75 -29.45
N SER A 30 17.18 -2.62 -28.79
CA SER A 30 18.02 -1.43 -28.85
C SER A 30 19.38 -1.62 -28.17
N ASN A 31 20.41 -0.87 -28.58
CA ASN A 31 21.74 -0.91 -27.96
C ASN A 31 21.73 -0.63 -26.44
N LYS A 32 20.79 0.20 -25.96
CA LYS A 32 20.69 0.59 -24.54
C LYS A 32 19.97 -0.46 -23.70
N GLY A 33 18.93 -1.09 -24.26
CA GLY A 33 18.16 -2.16 -23.63
C GLY A 33 18.64 -3.56 -23.99
N SER A 34 19.75 -3.66 -24.72
CA SER A 34 20.14 -4.89 -25.40
C SER A 34 20.37 -6.04 -24.44
N ILE A 35 19.70 -7.14 -24.74
CA ILE A 35 19.91 -8.45 -24.10
C ILE A 35 20.95 -9.30 -24.86
N HIS A 36 21.64 -8.74 -25.86
CA HIS A 36 22.74 -9.40 -26.53
C HIS A 36 23.87 -9.73 -25.55
N ASN A 37 24.61 -10.80 -25.84
CA ASN A 37 25.76 -11.28 -25.05
C ASN A 37 25.38 -11.71 -23.62
N GLY A 38 24.18 -12.28 -23.45
CA GLY A 38 23.77 -12.85 -22.16
C GLY A 38 23.49 -11.82 -21.08
N ARG A 39 23.26 -10.56 -21.46
CA ARG A 39 22.99 -9.50 -20.50
C ARG A 39 21.56 -9.58 -20.00
N SER A 40 21.39 -9.47 -18.69
CA SER A 40 20.08 -9.24 -18.09
C SER A 40 19.90 -7.73 -17.90
N VAL A 41 18.78 -7.19 -18.37
CA VAL A 41 18.49 -5.76 -18.36
C VAL A 41 17.09 -5.52 -17.82
N LEU A 42 16.97 -4.64 -16.84
CA LEU A 42 15.70 -4.09 -16.36
C LEU A 42 15.45 -2.75 -17.06
N CYS A 43 14.33 -2.65 -17.77
CA CYS A 43 13.78 -1.39 -18.25
C CYS A 43 12.70 -0.89 -17.27
N ARG A 44 12.84 0.33 -16.77
CA ARG A 44 11.81 1.03 -16.01
C ARG A 44 10.99 1.87 -16.96
N GLY A 45 9.68 1.69 -16.90
CA GLY A 45 8.74 2.51 -17.66
C GLY A 45 7.58 2.96 -16.79
N ASN A 46 6.87 3.94 -17.30
CA ASN A 46 5.68 4.53 -16.73
C ASN A 46 4.53 4.28 -17.68
N ILE A 47 3.39 3.93 -17.12
CA ILE A 47 2.13 3.89 -17.85
C ILE A 47 1.39 5.15 -17.43
N GLU A 48 1.06 6.00 -18.39
CA GLU A 48 0.33 7.24 -18.20
C GLU A 48 -1.03 7.12 -18.88
N VAL A 49 -2.06 7.69 -18.26
CA VAL A 49 -3.41 7.73 -18.84
C VAL A 49 -3.36 8.59 -20.12
N GLY A 50 -3.99 8.12 -21.20
CA GLY A 50 -3.99 8.79 -22.50
C GLY A 50 -2.70 8.64 -23.31
N LYS A 51 -1.69 7.95 -22.78
CA LYS A 51 -0.43 7.69 -23.48
C LYS A 51 -0.21 6.20 -23.73
N GLU A 52 0.41 5.90 -24.87
CA GLU A 52 0.84 4.56 -25.18
C GLU A 52 2.17 4.23 -24.48
N THR A 53 2.27 3.02 -23.95
CA THR A 53 3.51 2.44 -23.44
C THR A 53 3.84 1.20 -24.23
N GLN A 54 5.06 1.11 -24.75
CA GLN A 54 5.45 0.01 -25.62
C GLN A 54 6.60 -0.81 -25.03
N ILE A 55 6.48 -2.14 -25.12
CA ILE A 55 7.55 -3.07 -24.74
C ILE A 55 7.88 -3.90 -25.98
N ILE A 56 9.16 -3.94 -26.35
CA ILE A 56 9.63 -4.65 -27.55
C ILE A 56 10.59 -5.76 -27.12
N CYS A 57 10.19 -6.99 -27.41
CA CYS A 57 11.01 -8.19 -27.25
C CYS A 57 11.51 -8.64 -28.63
N PRO A 58 12.84 -8.68 -28.90
CA PRO A 58 13.35 -9.18 -30.17
C PRO A 58 12.92 -10.63 -30.39
N ALA A 59 12.68 -11.05 -31.63
CA ALA A 59 12.29 -12.42 -31.94
C ALA A 59 13.50 -13.38 -31.92
N LEU A 60 14.70 -12.87 -32.18
CA LEU A 60 15.93 -13.66 -32.27
C LEU A 60 17.12 -12.88 -31.67
N VAL A 61 17.86 -13.51 -30.76
CA VAL A 61 19.09 -12.97 -30.14
C VAL A 61 20.11 -14.09 -30.06
N ASN A 62 21.28 -13.91 -30.68
CA ASN A 62 22.38 -14.89 -30.66
C ASN A 62 21.93 -16.33 -31.00
N SER A 63 21.06 -16.49 -32.01
CA SER A 63 20.47 -17.75 -32.47
C SER A 63 19.39 -18.37 -31.58
N TYR A 64 19.01 -17.71 -30.49
CA TYR A 64 17.90 -18.14 -29.63
C TYR A 64 16.65 -17.34 -29.96
N TYR A 65 15.50 -18.02 -30.01
CA TYR A 65 14.20 -17.37 -30.21
C TYR A 65 13.67 -16.83 -28.90
N TYR A 66 13.26 -15.56 -28.89
CA TYR A 66 12.75 -14.89 -27.70
C TYR A 66 11.25 -14.62 -27.83
N SER A 67 10.58 -14.54 -26.69
CA SER A 67 9.19 -14.12 -26.56
C SER A 67 8.91 -13.61 -25.16
N PHE A 68 7.74 -13.00 -24.98
CA PHE A 68 7.27 -12.64 -23.64
C PHE A 68 6.89 -13.90 -22.86
N PHE A 69 7.29 -13.94 -21.59
CA PHE A 69 6.95 -14.99 -20.65
C PHE A 69 5.79 -14.55 -19.73
N PRO A 70 4.81 -15.42 -19.45
CA PRO A 70 4.72 -16.80 -19.95
C PRO A 70 4.32 -16.88 -21.44
N ASN A 71 4.67 -17.99 -22.12
CA ASN A 71 4.44 -18.15 -23.57
C ASN A 71 2.96 -18.44 -23.92
N ASP A 72 2.11 -18.69 -22.93
CA ASP A 72 0.68 -18.98 -23.04
C ASP A 72 -0.19 -17.72 -23.19
N VAL A 73 0.44 -16.56 -23.36
CA VAL A 73 -0.19 -15.24 -23.29
C VAL A 73 -0.80 -14.85 -24.64
N VAL A 74 -1.58 -15.75 -25.25
CA VAL A 74 -2.32 -15.47 -26.50
C VAL A 74 -3.49 -14.50 -26.25
N ASN A 75 -3.92 -14.33 -24.99
CA ASN A 75 -5.03 -13.44 -24.59
C ASN A 75 -4.64 -12.33 -23.59
N GLN A 76 -3.37 -11.93 -23.52
CA GLN A 76 -2.71 -10.80 -22.79
C GLN A 76 -3.49 -9.96 -21.76
N THR A 77 -4.19 -10.58 -20.81
CA THR A 77 -4.74 -9.88 -19.66
C THR A 77 -3.95 -10.09 -18.36
N TYR A 78 -2.75 -10.68 -18.43
CA TYR A 78 -1.94 -10.98 -17.25
C TYR A 78 -0.52 -10.41 -17.35
N ALA A 79 0.00 -9.96 -16.19
CA ALA A 79 1.39 -9.59 -15.97
C ALA A 79 1.87 -10.20 -14.65
N TYR A 80 3.18 -10.15 -14.38
CA TYR A 80 3.68 -10.41 -13.03
C TYR A 80 3.52 -9.16 -12.17
N SER A 81 3.12 -9.33 -10.92
CA SER A 81 3.02 -8.24 -9.95
C SER A 81 3.49 -8.68 -8.57
N PRO A 82 4.20 -7.83 -7.83
CA PRO A 82 4.48 -8.03 -6.42
C PRO A 82 3.27 -7.59 -5.59
N LEU A 83 2.05 -8.13 -5.83
CA LEU A 83 0.96 -7.87 -4.88
C LEU A 83 1.34 -8.52 -3.55
N SER A 84 1.29 -7.73 -2.48
CA SER A 84 1.28 -8.27 -1.12
C SER A 84 -0.07 -8.95 -0.92
N PRO A 85 -0.15 -10.27 -0.68
CA PRO A 85 -1.40 -10.90 -0.29
C PRO A 85 -1.79 -10.28 1.05
N LYS A 86 -2.74 -9.35 1.02
CA LYS A 86 -3.05 -8.50 2.17
C LYS A 86 -3.80 -9.22 3.30
N THR A 87 -3.85 -10.54 3.30
CA THR A 87 -4.57 -11.34 4.29
C THR A 87 -3.69 -12.15 5.23
N LEU A 88 -2.40 -12.34 4.97
CA LEU A 88 -1.47 -12.92 5.94
C LEU A 88 -0.09 -12.33 5.67
N GLY A 89 0.64 -11.88 6.71
CA GLY A 89 1.98 -11.30 6.60
C GLY A 89 3.07 -12.25 6.09
N GLY A 90 2.83 -12.90 4.95
CA GLY A 90 3.76 -13.73 4.22
C GLY A 90 4.69 -12.89 3.34
N PRO A 91 5.80 -13.48 2.89
CA PRO A 91 6.75 -12.82 2.00
C PRO A 91 6.04 -12.38 0.72
N LYS A 92 6.44 -11.21 0.21
CA LYS A 92 6.07 -10.81 -1.16
C LYS A 92 6.60 -11.89 -2.10
N LYS A 93 5.74 -12.42 -2.95
CA LYS A 93 6.13 -13.32 -4.03
C LYS A 93 5.52 -12.79 -5.31
N LEU A 94 6.34 -12.69 -6.35
CA LEU A 94 5.87 -12.42 -7.70
C LEU A 94 4.88 -13.52 -8.11
N HIS A 95 3.71 -13.10 -8.57
CA HIS A 95 2.71 -14.01 -9.10
C HIS A 95 2.10 -13.41 -10.37
N LYS A 96 1.55 -14.30 -11.19
CA LYS A 96 0.75 -13.94 -12.35
C LYS A 96 -0.55 -13.32 -11.84
N ALA A 97 -0.79 -12.06 -12.20
CA ALA A 97 -1.97 -11.30 -11.82
C ALA A 97 -2.66 -10.76 -13.06
N HIS A 98 -3.99 -10.70 -13.04
CA HIS A 98 -4.72 -10.04 -14.11
C HIS A 98 -4.46 -8.53 -14.08
N HIS A 99 -4.43 -7.84 -15.21
CA HIS A 99 -4.07 -6.43 -15.24
C HIS A 99 -5.01 -5.55 -14.41
N SER A 100 -6.31 -5.88 -14.40
CA SER A 100 -7.28 -5.23 -13.53
C SER A 100 -7.15 -5.59 -12.04
N GLU A 101 -6.46 -6.67 -11.66
CA GLU A 101 -6.06 -6.93 -10.27
C GLU A 101 -4.86 -6.07 -9.87
N VAL A 102 -4.00 -5.71 -10.83
CA VAL A 102 -2.86 -4.83 -10.58
C VAL A 102 -3.30 -3.36 -10.47
N TYR A 103 -4.11 -2.83 -11.39
CA TYR A 103 -4.44 -1.39 -11.42
C TYR A 103 -5.89 -1.02 -11.12
N GLY A 104 -6.75 -1.97 -10.72
CA GLY A 104 -8.15 -1.71 -10.39
C GLY A 104 -8.87 -0.88 -11.45
N SER A 105 -9.48 -1.53 -12.44
CA SER A 105 -10.10 -0.87 -13.60
C SER A 105 -11.57 -1.26 -13.70
N LEU A 106 -12.43 -0.37 -14.22
CA LEU A 106 -13.81 -0.72 -14.55
C LEU A 106 -13.91 -1.45 -15.89
N ASN A 107 -13.12 -1.02 -16.86
CA ASN A 107 -13.00 -1.66 -18.15
C ASN A 107 -11.70 -2.47 -18.25
N VAL A 108 -11.54 -3.14 -19.38
CA VAL A 108 -10.31 -3.87 -19.68
C VAL A 108 -9.30 -2.85 -20.19
N ILE A 109 -8.13 -2.78 -19.53
CA ILE A 109 -6.99 -2.03 -20.07
C ILE A 109 -6.72 -2.57 -21.47
N ASN A 110 -6.71 -1.68 -22.47
CA ASN A 110 -6.51 -2.08 -23.85
C ASN A 110 -5.06 -2.48 -24.05
N ILE A 111 -4.86 -3.78 -24.23
CA ILE A 111 -3.54 -4.37 -24.40
C ILE A 111 -3.55 -5.06 -25.73
N SER A 112 -2.74 -4.50 -26.63
CA SER A 112 -2.56 -5.09 -27.94
C SER A 112 -1.19 -5.76 -28.00
N LEU A 113 -1.22 -7.03 -28.39
CA LEU A 113 -0.04 -7.78 -28.76
C LEU A 113 0.09 -7.73 -30.28
N SER A 114 1.21 -7.25 -30.77
CA SER A 114 1.59 -7.45 -32.17
C SER A 114 2.90 -8.23 -32.22
N SER A 115 2.96 -9.26 -33.07
CA SER A 115 4.19 -10.01 -33.29
C SER A 115 4.46 -10.10 -34.78
N ASN A 116 5.72 -9.95 -35.15
CA ASN A 116 6.22 -10.17 -36.51
C ASN A 116 7.49 -11.03 -36.45
N HIS A 117 8.15 -11.24 -37.60
CA HIS A 117 9.36 -12.06 -37.69
C HIS A 117 10.59 -11.47 -36.97
N LYS A 118 10.56 -10.19 -36.61
CA LYS A 118 11.68 -9.46 -35.98
C LYS A 118 11.47 -9.23 -34.49
N SER A 119 10.23 -9.04 -34.05
CA SER A 119 9.92 -8.74 -32.65
C SER A 119 8.50 -9.12 -32.27
N SER A 120 8.28 -9.26 -30.97
CA SER A 120 6.98 -9.21 -30.32
C SER A 120 6.87 -7.91 -29.55
N ASN A 121 5.75 -7.21 -29.69
CA ASN A 121 5.51 -5.91 -29.12
C ASN A 121 4.23 -5.95 -28.26
N ILE A 122 4.33 -5.48 -27.03
CA ILE A 122 3.17 -5.20 -26.17
C ILE A 122 2.96 -3.70 -26.22
N ILE A 123 1.76 -3.27 -26.59
CA ILE A 123 1.33 -1.87 -26.50
C ILE A 123 0.22 -1.81 -25.46
N LEU A 124 0.49 -1.05 -24.41
CA LEU A 124 -0.46 -0.75 -23.34
C LEU A 124 -1.02 0.64 -23.62
N ASN A 125 -2.34 0.73 -23.73
CA ASN A 125 -3.04 2.00 -23.84
C ASN A 125 -4.15 2.06 -22.79
N ILE A 126 -4.13 3.12 -22.00
CA ILE A 126 -5.15 3.41 -21.02
C ILE A 126 -5.95 4.60 -21.54
N ASP A 127 -7.24 4.36 -21.77
CA ASP A 127 -8.18 5.39 -22.21
C ASP A 127 -8.26 6.54 -21.17
N GLU A 128 -8.29 7.78 -21.65
CA GLU A 128 -8.47 8.97 -20.79
C GLU A 128 -9.76 8.93 -19.98
N GLU A 129 -10.78 8.25 -20.49
CA GLU A 129 -12.05 8.09 -19.79
C GLU A 129 -12.09 6.90 -18.81
N GLU A 130 -10.98 6.17 -18.65
CA GLU A 130 -10.90 5.01 -17.78
C GLU A 130 -10.74 5.41 -16.31
N ILE A 131 -11.49 4.74 -15.43
CA ILE A 131 -11.31 4.91 -13.99
C ILE A 131 -10.36 3.84 -13.48
N LEU A 132 -9.21 4.29 -12.98
CA LEU A 132 -8.18 3.44 -12.41
C LEU A 132 -8.02 3.68 -10.91
N ALA A 133 -7.75 2.62 -10.17
CA ALA A 133 -7.37 2.68 -8.78
C ALA A 133 -5.99 2.04 -8.58
N LYS A 134 -4.99 2.87 -8.28
CA LYS A 134 -3.65 2.35 -7.99
C LYS A 134 -3.67 1.55 -6.69
N HIS A 135 -3.49 0.24 -6.79
CA HIS A 135 -3.23 -0.59 -5.61
C HIS A 135 -1.80 -0.37 -5.11
N SER A 136 -1.56 -0.60 -3.81
CA SER A 136 -0.21 -0.48 -3.27
C SER A 136 0.70 -1.54 -3.89
N GLY A 137 1.82 -1.12 -4.47
CA GLY A 137 2.75 -2.04 -5.15
C GLY A 137 2.36 -2.41 -6.58
N SER A 138 1.37 -1.73 -7.18
CA SER A 138 0.96 -1.96 -8.57
C SER A 138 2.08 -1.66 -9.57
N HIS A 139 2.83 -2.70 -9.90
CA HIS A 139 3.81 -2.69 -10.97
C HIS A 139 3.49 -3.88 -11.86
N MET A 140 3.53 -3.65 -13.17
CA MET A 140 3.45 -4.72 -14.15
C MET A 140 4.84 -5.11 -14.59
N ILE A 141 5.12 -6.39 -14.49
CA ILE A 141 6.39 -6.97 -14.91
C ILE A 141 6.13 -7.85 -16.13
N TYR A 142 6.79 -7.49 -17.22
CA TYR A 142 6.84 -8.30 -18.44
C TYR A 142 8.27 -8.77 -18.64
N ILE A 143 8.42 -10.06 -18.97
CA ILE A 143 9.74 -10.68 -19.10
C ILE A 143 9.91 -11.13 -20.54
N CYS A 144 10.93 -10.61 -21.22
CA CYS A 144 11.39 -11.05 -22.53
C CYS A 144 12.55 -12.03 -22.34
N ILE A 145 12.34 -13.29 -22.71
CA ILE A 145 13.28 -14.37 -22.48
C ILE A 145 13.27 -15.37 -23.64
N SER A 146 14.31 -16.18 -23.74
CA SER A 146 14.39 -17.28 -24.69
C SER A 146 13.24 -18.27 -24.50
N ARG A 147 12.69 -18.78 -25.60
CA ARG A 147 11.61 -19.79 -25.62
C ARG A 147 12.02 -21.12 -24.99
N SER A 148 13.33 -21.41 -24.99
CA SER A 148 13.90 -22.62 -24.39
C SER A 148 14.18 -22.48 -22.90
N ALA A 149 14.10 -21.26 -22.34
CA ALA A 149 14.37 -21.03 -20.94
C ALA A 149 13.27 -21.63 -20.05
N ALA A 150 13.67 -22.46 -19.10
CA ALA A 150 12.78 -22.93 -18.03
C ALA A 150 12.89 -21.95 -16.85
N MET A 151 11.79 -21.31 -16.47
CA MET A 151 11.78 -20.47 -15.26
C MET A 151 11.62 -21.33 -14.01
N GLU A 152 12.64 -21.31 -13.16
CA GLU A 152 12.62 -21.94 -11.84
C GLU A 152 12.07 -20.97 -10.78
N GLU A 153 11.52 -21.49 -9.67
CA GLU A 153 11.03 -20.66 -8.55
C GLU A 153 12.12 -19.69 -8.04
N LYS A 154 13.37 -20.16 -8.00
CA LYS A 154 14.55 -19.40 -7.58
C LYS A 154 14.78 -18.12 -8.41
N PHE A 155 14.39 -18.11 -9.69
CA PHE A 155 14.48 -16.90 -10.52
C PHE A 155 13.56 -15.80 -9.99
N PHE A 156 12.32 -16.16 -9.64
CA PHE A 156 11.35 -15.19 -9.12
C PHE A 156 11.73 -14.66 -7.75
N GLU A 157 12.35 -15.49 -6.90
CA GLU A 157 12.88 -15.06 -5.60
C GLU A 157 14.02 -14.04 -5.76
N GLU A 158 15.02 -14.32 -6.61
CA GLU A 158 16.12 -13.38 -6.89
C GLU A 158 15.61 -12.10 -7.57
N LEU A 159 14.63 -12.22 -8.46
CA LEU A 159 14.01 -11.08 -9.12
C LEU A 159 13.28 -10.18 -8.11
N ASP A 160 12.49 -10.76 -7.21
CA ASP A 160 11.76 -10.03 -6.17
C ASP A 160 12.71 -9.27 -5.24
N GLU A 161 13.76 -9.93 -4.74
CA GLU A 161 14.78 -9.31 -3.88
C GLU A 161 15.43 -8.09 -4.56
N ARG A 162 15.69 -8.18 -5.87
CA ARG A 162 16.28 -7.08 -6.64
C ARG A 162 15.31 -5.96 -6.90
N LEU A 163 14.06 -6.27 -7.23
CA LEU A 163 13.04 -5.26 -7.49
C LEU A 163 12.76 -4.44 -6.23
N ASP A 164 12.75 -5.07 -5.05
CA ASP A 164 12.63 -4.36 -3.78
C ASP A 164 13.81 -3.41 -3.54
N LYS A 165 15.04 -3.80 -3.91
CA LYS A 165 16.20 -2.88 -3.85
C LYS A 165 16.06 -1.72 -4.83
N ILE A 166 15.61 -1.99 -6.05
CA ILE A 166 15.51 -0.98 -7.12
C ILE A 166 14.41 0.03 -6.83
N SER A 167 13.25 -0.42 -6.34
CA SER A 167 12.14 0.43 -5.89
C SER A 167 12.60 1.44 -4.83
N ASN A 168 13.51 1.03 -3.95
CA ASN A 168 14.06 1.86 -2.89
C ASN A 168 15.24 2.75 -3.31
N THR A 169 15.73 2.63 -4.56
CA THR A 169 16.83 3.45 -5.07
C THR A 169 16.33 4.50 -6.05
N GLU A 170 16.59 5.78 -5.74
CA GLU A 170 16.33 6.92 -6.61
C GLU A 170 17.29 6.96 -7.81
N THR A 171 17.25 5.94 -8.66
CA THR A 171 17.96 5.96 -9.93
C THR A 171 17.00 6.35 -11.05
N ASN A 172 17.18 7.54 -11.62
CA ASN A 172 16.44 8.01 -12.81
C ASN A 172 16.88 7.28 -14.10
N LYS A 173 17.57 6.14 -13.98
CA LYS A 173 18.05 5.37 -15.13
C LYS A 173 16.90 4.52 -15.67
N LYS A 174 16.58 4.73 -16.94
CA LYS A 174 15.58 3.91 -17.67
C LYS A 174 16.01 2.45 -17.79
N TYR A 175 17.30 2.19 -18.04
CA TYR A 175 17.85 0.84 -18.12
C TYR A 175 18.84 0.58 -16.99
N ILE A 176 18.67 -0.55 -16.31
CA ILE A 176 19.50 -1.01 -15.20
C ILE A 176 20.01 -2.40 -15.53
N SER A 177 21.33 -2.60 -15.42
CA SER A 177 21.93 -3.92 -15.60
C SER A 177 21.56 -4.82 -14.42
N MET A 178 21.25 -6.08 -14.75
CA MET A 178 20.85 -7.14 -13.84
C MET A 178 21.81 -8.33 -13.92
N ASP A 179 23.11 -8.08 -14.15
CA ASP A 179 24.12 -9.09 -14.55
C ASP A 179 24.22 -10.35 -13.67
N LYS A 180 23.63 -10.39 -12.47
CA LYS A 180 23.58 -11.62 -11.66
C LYS A 180 22.38 -12.54 -11.97
N LEU A 181 21.37 -12.07 -12.70
CA LEU A 181 20.22 -12.87 -13.12
C LEU A 181 20.55 -13.78 -14.32
N SER A 182 21.55 -13.41 -15.13
CA SER A 182 21.93 -14.19 -16.33
C SER A 182 22.59 -15.53 -16.01
N PHE A 183 23.19 -15.67 -14.82
CA PHE A 183 23.75 -16.96 -14.37
C PHE A 183 22.70 -18.07 -14.29
N VAL A 184 21.41 -17.72 -14.18
CA VAL A 184 20.31 -18.68 -14.10
C VAL A 184 19.98 -19.32 -15.45
N PHE A 185 20.36 -18.70 -16.58
CA PHE A 185 19.94 -19.16 -17.92
C PHE A 185 21.11 -19.44 -18.87
N ASN A 186 22.21 -20.00 -18.35
CA ASN A 186 23.35 -20.43 -19.18
C ASN A 186 23.90 -19.35 -20.13
N GLY A 187 23.84 -18.08 -19.74
CA GLY A 187 24.29 -16.95 -20.56
C GLY A 187 23.30 -16.50 -21.64
N GLU A 188 22.04 -16.93 -21.58
CA GLU A 188 20.94 -16.29 -22.31
C GLU A 188 20.59 -14.94 -21.65
N GLY A 189 20.33 -13.92 -22.47
CA GLY A 189 19.95 -12.60 -21.98
C GLY A 189 18.51 -12.59 -21.46
N ILE A 190 18.17 -11.60 -20.66
CA ILE A 190 16.79 -11.44 -20.15
C ILE A 190 16.44 -9.97 -20.14
N GLY A 191 15.32 -9.62 -20.76
CA GLY A 191 14.73 -8.30 -20.68
C GLY A 191 13.61 -8.30 -19.65
N ILE A 192 13.62 -7.40 -18.68
CA ILE A 192 12.55 -7.25 -17.71
C ILE A 192 12.00 -5.84 -17.84
N ALA A 193 10.76 -5.68 -18.26
CA ALA A 193 10.08 -4.40 -18.25
C ALA A 193 9.30 -4.26 -16.94
N TYR A 194 9.68 -3.30 -16.11
CA TYR A 194 9.06 -2.97 -14.84
C TYR A 194 8.30 -1.66 -15.00
N LEU A 195 7.00 -1.78 -15.22
CA LEU A 195 6.13 -0.67 -15.54
C LEU A 195 5.34 -0.22 -14.32
N ARG A 196 5.33 1.09 -14.09
CA ARG A 196 4.60 1.74 -13.00
C ARG A 196 3.48 2.60 -13.56
N LEU A 197 2.27 2.44 -13.05
CA LEU A 197 1.20 3.40 -13.37
C LEU A 197 1.49 4.75 -12.67
N ILE A 198 1.74 5.76 -13.49
CA ILE A 198 1.79 7.17 -13.09
C ILE A 198 0.40 7.74 -13.31
N THR A 199 -0.37 7.69 -12.25
CA THR A 199 -1.66 8.34 -12.14
C THR A 199 -1.73 8.98 -10.77
N ASP A 200 -2.45 10.08 -10.67
CA ASP A 200 -2.84 10.67 -9.39
C ASP A 200 -3.90 9.82 -8.68
N SER A 201 -4.41 8.77 -9.34
CA SER A 201 -5.41 7.90 -8.73
C SER A 201 -4.81 7.11 -7.57
N ARG A 202 -5.35 7.37 -6.38
CA ARG A 202 -4.93 6.78 -5.10
C ARG A 202 -5.71 5.48 -4.90
N ALA A 203 -5.22 4.63 -4.00
CA ALA A 203 -5.95 3.42 -3.62
C ALA A 203 -7.32 3.82 -3.04
N ILE A 204 -8.39 3.32 -3.66
CA ILE A 204 -9.76 3.66 -3.28
C ILE A 204 -10.29 2.58 -2.35
N PHE A 205 -10.70 2.93 -1.14
CA PHE A 205 -11.51 2.05 -0.29
C PHE A 205 -12.97 2.19 -0.69
N GLY A 206 -13.75 1.11 -0.72
CA GLY A 206 -15.13 1.27 -1.14
C GLY A 206 -15.89 -0.02 -1.36
N CYS A 207 -17.13 0.16 -1.79
CA CYS A 207 -17.98 -0.92 -2.28
C CYS A 207 -18.96 -0.37 -3.32
N GLY A 208 -19.83 -1.24 -3.85
CA GLY A 208 -20.86 -0.86 -4.79
C GLY A 208 -21.94 -1.92 -4.93
N ASN A 209 -22.94 -1.65 -5.76
CA ASN A 209 -23.99 -2.63 -6.09
C ASN A 209 -23.50 -3.75 -7.03
N ILE A 210 -22.33 -3.57 -7.64
CA ILE A 210 -21.68 -4.57 -8.48
C ILE A 210 -20.26 -4.80 -7.94
N PRO A 211 -19.80 -6.05 -7.81
CA PRO A 211 -18.41 -6.35 -7.51
C PRO A 211 -17.46 -5.68 -8.52
N THR A 212 -16.50 -4.92 -8.03
CA THR A 212 -15.52 -4.22 -8.86
C THR A 212 -14.11 -4.35 -8.28
N ARG A 213 -13.12 -4.35 -9.17
CA ARG A 213 -11.68 -4.41 -8.82
C ARG A 213 -11.10 -3.02 -8.51
N LEU A 214 -11.91 -1.97 -8.61
CA LEU A 214 -11.53 -0.60 -8.22
C LEU A 214 -11.14 -0.49 -6.74
N PHE A 215 -11.77 -1.28 -5.87
CA PHE A 215 -11.62 -1.08 -4.43
C PHE A 215 -10.54 -1.97 -3.84
N PHE A 216 -9.68 -1.36 -3.03
CA PHE A 216 -8.58 -2.03 -2.34
C PHE A 216 -9.09 -3.19 -1.45
N ASN A 217 -10.21 -2.97 -0.77
CA ASN A 217 -10.93 -3.96 0.01
C ASN A 217 -12.30 -4.20 -0.62
N ALA A 218 -12.33 -4.70 -1.86
CA ALA A 218 -13.56 -5.22 -2.44
C ALA A 218 -14.17 -6.20 -1.42
N MET A 219 -15.40 -5.92 -0.98
CA MET A 219 -16.06 -6.64 0.10
C MET A 219 -15.85 -8.15 -0.05
N PRO A 220 -15.57 -8.90 1.04
CA PRO A 220 -15.59 -10.35 0.95
C PRO A 220 -16.95 -10.76 0.42
N ASN A 221 -16.93 -11.53 -0.68
CA ASN A 221 -18.07 -12.05 -1.42
C ASN A 221 -18.99 -12.91 -0.53
N LYS A 222 -19.70 -12.31 0.43
CA LYS A 222 -20.95 -12.88 0.92
C LYS A 222 -22.03 -12.47 -0.08
N ILE A 223 -22.15 -13.31 -1.09
CA ILE A 223 -23.13 -13.27 -2.17
C ILE A 223 -24.58 -13.37 -1.63
N ASP A 224 -24.76 -13.72 -0.35
CA ASP A 224 -26.08 -14.07 0.20
C ASP A 224 -26.75 -12.97 1.05
N SER A 225 -26.19 -11.77 1.14
CA SER A 225 -26.80 -10.68 1.92
C SER A 225 -26.93 -9.40 1.10
N GLU A 226 -28.00 -9.32 0.30
CA GLU A 226 -28.50 -8.02 -0.16
C GLU A 226 -29.11 -7.26 1.03
N PRO A 227 -28.81 -5.96 1.20
CA PRO A 227 -27.96 -5.12 0.34
C PRO A 227 -26.45 -5.26 0.58
N TYR A 228 -25.65 -5.11 -0.48
CA TYR A 228 -24.18 -5.04 -0.39
C TYR A 228 -23.75 -3.83 0.45
N SER A 229 -23.34 -4.05 1.70
CA SER A 229 -23.13 -2.97 2.67
C SER A 229 -21.71 -2.93 3.22
N CYS A 230 -20.96 -1.87 2.91
CA CYS A 230 -19.64 -1.62 3.51
C CYS A 230 -19.70 -0.48 4.52
N ALA A 231 -18.82 -0.55 5.52
CA ALA A 231 -18.66 0.50 6.51
C ALA A 231 -17.18 0.83 6.69
N PHE A 232 -16.86 2.11 6.71
CA PHE A 232 -15.51 2.62 6.88
C PHE A 232 -15.47 3.65 8.01
N ASP A 233 -14.33 3.75 8.68
CA ASP A 233 -14.03 4.90 9.53
C ASP A 233 -13.39 5.98 8.66
N ALA A 234 -13.88 7.22 8.78
CA ALA A 234 -13.40 8.35 7.98
C ALA A 234 -11.89 8.58 8.09
N ARG A 235 -11.27 8.23 9.23
CA ARG A 235 -9.82 8.37 9.45
C ARG A 235 -9.01 7.25 8.81
N GLN A 236 -9.56 6.04 8.75
CA GLN A 236 -8.85 4.87 8.25
C GLN A 236 -8.81 4.79 6.73
N ALA A 237 -9.77 5.45 6.07
CA ALA A 237 -9.91 5.45 4.63
C ALA A 237 -10.07 6.89 4.11
N PRO A 238 -8.97 7.64 3.94
CA PRO A 238 -9.04 9.02 3.45
C PRO A 238 -9.54 9.12 1.99
N TYR A 239 -9.41 8.04 1.20
CA TYR A 239 -9.94 7.94 -0.16
C TYR A 239 -11.02 6.88 -0.21
N ILE A 240 -12.28 7.31 -0.32
CA ILE A 240 -13.43 6.41 -0.36
C ILE A 240 -14.12 6.54 -1.71
N GLY A 241 -14.59 5.43 -2.26
CA GLY A 241 -15.44 5.40 -3.43
C GLY A 241 -16.66 4.52 -3.22
N PHE A 242 -17.70 4.85 -3.96
CA PHE A 242 -18.95 4.13 -3.98
C PHE A 242 -19.41 3.97 -5.43
N TYR A 243 -19.55 2.71 -5.87
CA TYR A 243 -19.93 2.39 -7.24
C TYR A 243 -21.42 2.02 -7.31
N CYS A 244 -22.19 2.78 -8.08
CA CYS A 244 -23.62 2.57 -8.27
C CYS A 244 -23.96 2.71 -9.76
N THR A 245 -24.41 1.63 -10.37
CA THR A 245 -24.92 1.67 -11.76
C THR A 245 -26.38 2.11 -11.88
N GLU A 246 -27.09 2.17 -10.74
CA GLU A 246 -28.50 2.56 -10.65
C GLU A 246 -28.63 3.99 -10.08
N GLU A 247 -29.59 4.23 -9.19
CA GLU A 247 -29.84 5.53 -8.60
C GLU A 247 -29.04 5.72 -7.31
N LEU A 248 -28.17 6.72 -7.32
CA LEU A 248 -27.40 7.14 -6.16
C LEU A 248 -28.27 8.00 -5.22
N ASP A 249 -28.29 7.65 -3.94
CA ASP A 249 -29.07 8.32 -2.90
C ASP A 249 -28.20 8.72 -1.70
N PRO A 250 -28.00 10.04 -1.45
CA PRO A 250 -28.51 11.14 -2.27
C PRO A 250 -27.73 11.25 -3.60
N PRO A 251 -28.27 11.95 -4.63
CA PRO A 251 -27.64 12.07 -5.96
C PRO A 251 -26.22 12.67 -5.94
N GLU A 252 -25.91 13.47 -4.92
CA GLU A 252 -24.58 14.06 -4.70
C GLU A 252 -23.87 13.38 -3.53
N CYS A 253 -23.82 12.04 -3.52
CA CYS A 253 -23.13 11.26 -2.49
C CYS A 253 -21.73 11.85 -2.18
N PHE A 254 -21.36 11.78 -0.89
CA PHE A 254 -20.19 12.40 -0.25
C PHE A 254 -20.21 13.93 -0.14
N LYS A 255 -20.88 14.68 -1.02
CA LYS A 255 -21.23 16.09 -0.75
C LYS A 255 -22.46 16.16 0.15
N LYS A 256 -23.40 15.24 -0.07
CA LYS A 256 -24.59 15.04 0.72
C LYS A 256 -24.62 13.59 1.14
N MET A 257 -24.96 13.33 2.39
CA MET A 257 -25.06 11.97 2.91
C MET A 257 -26.26 11.84 3.85
N ILE A 258 -26.76 10.63 4.00
CA ILE A 258 -27.90 10.31 4.87
C ILE A 258 -27.38 10.17 6.30
N GLY A 259 -27.76 11.09 7.18
CA GLY A 259 -27.45 11.08 8.60
C GLY A 259 -28.48 10.32 9.44
N ASN A 260 -28.36 10.50 10.76
CA ASN A 260 -29.23 9.85 11.72
C ASN A 260 -30.69 10.33 11.61
N GLY A 261 -31.63 9.40 11.50
CA GLY A 261 -33.04 9.72 11.27
C GLY A 261 -33.38 10.00 9.80
N GLY A 262 -32.46 9.74 8.87
CA GLY A 262 -32.72 9.85 7.42
C GLY A 262 -32.61 11.28 6.87
N ASN A 263 -32.18 12.24 7.67
CA ASN A 263 -31.92 13.60 7.23
C ASN A 263 -30.71 13.64 6.29
N ILE A 264 -30.73 14.56 5.32
CA ILE A 264 -29.56 14.81 4.47
C ILE A 264 -28.62 15.77 5.18
N VAL A 265 -27.35 15.40 5.25
CA VAL A 265 -26.26 16.12 5.89
C VAL A 265 -25.30 16.59 4.81
N ASP A 266 -24.96 17.87 4.84
CA ASP A 266 -23.95 18.45 3.96
C ASP A 266 -22.55 18.15 4.48
N MET A 267 -21.77 17.51 3.61
CA MET A 267 -20.42 17.02 3.85
C MET A 267 -19.37 17.80 3.03
N SER A 268 -19.76 18.84 2.30
CA SER A 268 -18.90 19.58 1.38
C SER A 268 -17.69 20.23 2.04
N SER A 269 -17.81 20.64 3.31
CA SER A 269 -16.71 21.23 4.10
C SER A 269 -15.66 20.21 4.55
N PHE A 270 -16.03 18.92 4.50
CA PHE A 270 -15.24 17.80 5.00
C PHE A 270 -14.43 17.10 3.89
N ILE A 271 -14.74 17.36 2.63
CA ILE A 271 -14.08 16.73 1.48
C ILE A 271 -13.10 17.71 0.80
N THR A 272 -12.07 17.18 0.16
CA THR A 272 -11.14 17.95 -0.69
C THR A 272 -11.47 17.77 -2.18
N SER A 273 -12.00 16.59 -2.54
CA SER A 273 -12.40 16.28 -3.90
C SER A 273 -13.66 15.40 -3.90
N ASN A 274 -14.47 15.55 -4.95
CA ASN A 274 -15.55 14.64 -5.27
C ASN A 274 -15.61 14.51 -6.79
N VAL A 275 -15.42 13.29 -7.28
CA VAL A 275 -15.49 12.96 -8.69
C VAL A 275 -16.60 11.96 -8.88
N ASN A 276 -17.55 12.28 -9.76
CA ASN A 276 -18.58 11.35 -10.20
C ASN A 276 -18.37 11.07 -11.69
N ASN A 277 -18.02 9.83 -12.03
CA ASN A 277 -17.79 9.39 -13.39
C ASN A 277 -18.32 7.97 -13.58
N LYS A 278 -19.12 7.74 -14.62
CA LYS A 278 -19.63 6.40 -15.02
C LYS A 278 -20.21 5.59 -13.85
N GLY A 279 -20.92 6.23 -12.92
CA GLY A 279 -21.54 5.56 -11.75
C GLY A 279 -20.60 5.35 -10.55
N LEU A 280 -19.30 5.62 -10.70
CA LEU A 280 -18.38 5.70 -9.57
C LEU A 280 -18.38 7.12 -9.03
N THR A 281 -18.78 7.26 -7.76
CA THR A 281 -18.50 8.47 -7.00
C THR A 281 -17.30 8.21 -6.10
N THR A 282 -16.31 9.09 -6.10
CA THR A 282 -15.14 9.02 -5.22
C THR A 282 -15.01 10.31 -4.46
N THR A 283 -14.44 10.23 -3.27
CA THR A 283 -14.11 11.39 -2.47
C THR A 283 -12.80 11.18 -1.73
N GLU A 284 -12.08 12.29 -1.56
CA GLU A 284 -11.04 12.39 -0.58
C GLU A 284 -11.57 13.19 0.61
N PHE A 285 -11.48 12.55 1.76
CA PHE A 285 -11.80 13.13 3.04
C PHE A 285 -10.61 13.94 3.54
N ARG A 286 -10.90 15.13 4.07
CA ARG A 286 -9.91 15.88 4.82
C ARG A 286 -9.45 14.99 5.98
N PRO A 287 -8.16 14.98 6.33
CA PRO A 287 -7.70 14.20 7.48
C PRO A 287 -8.42 14.60 8.80
N LEU A 288 -8.97 15.83 8.84
CA LEU A 288 -9.60 16.53 9.97
C LEU A 288 -11.10 16.27 10.24
N ILE A 289 -11.75 15.33 9.55
CA ILE A 289 -13.21 15.23 9.63
C ILE A 289 -13.64 14.73 10.99
N GLN A 290 -14.53 15.47 11.65
CA GLN A 290 -15.26 15.02 12.83
C GLN A 290 -16.71 14.73 12.44
N ILE A 291 -16.95 13.50 11.97
CA ILE A 291 -18.30 12.97 11.86
C ILE A 291 -18.70 12.46 13.25
N HIS A 292 -19.81 12.97 13.79
CA HIS A 292 -20.28 12.64 15.15
C HIS A 292 -21.31 11.50 15.15
N TYR A 293 -21.86 11.16 13.99
CA TYR A 293 -22.86 10.11 13.81
C TYR A 293 -22.67 9.44 12.44
N PRO A 294 -23.05 8.17 12.28
CA PRO A 294 -22.86 7.49 11.00
C PRO A 294 -23.59 8.22 9.87
N VAL A 295 -22.91 8.39 8.74
CA VAL A 295 -23.50 8.95 7.53
C VAL A 295 -23.40 7.93 6.41
N ALA A 296 -24.38 7.88 5.50
CA ALA A 296 -24.42 6.85 4.47
C ALA A 296 -24.76 7.39 3.08
N CYS A 297 -24.30 6.66 2.07
CA CYS A 297 -24.83 6.71 0.71
C CYS A 297 -25.45 5.36 0.37
N ARG A 298 -26.49 5.38 -0.47
CA ARG A 298 -27.20 4.19 -0.92
C ARG A 298 -27.22 4.14 -2.43
N CYS A 299 -27.15 2.94 -2.97
CA CYS A 299 -27.50 2.66 -4.36
C CYS A 299 -28.88 2.01 -4.33
N ARG A 300 -29.84 2.61 -5.04
CA ARG A 300 -31.22 2.13 -5.09
C ARG A 300 -31.56 1.67 -6.49
N ASP A 301 -32.29 0.57 -6.56
CA ASP A 301 -32.95 0.15 -7.78
C ASP A 301 -33.98 1.22 -8.20
N ARG A 302 -33.87 1.71 -9.43
CA ARG A 302 -34.67 2.84 -9.91
C ARG A 302 -36.17 2.56 -9.95
N LEU A 303 -36.56 1.30 -10.15
CA LEU A 303 -37.96 0.89 -10.33
C LEU A 303 -38.61 0.51 -8.99
N THR A 304 -37.95 -0.36 -8.24
CA THR A 304 -38.46 -0.95 -6.99
C THR A 304 -38.12 -0.12 -5.76
N ARG A 305 -37.18 0.84 -5.89
CA ARG A 305 -36.62 1.63 -4.78
C ARG A 305 -35.92 0.80 -3.70
N LYS A 306 -35.69 -0.50 -3.95
CA LYS A 306 -34.94 -1.39 -3.07
C LYS A 306 -33.49 -0.91 -2.98
N ILE A 307 -32.93 -0.94 -1.78
CA ILE A 307 -31.50 -0.66 -1.57
C ILE A 307 -30.72 -1.86 -2.12
N LEU A 308 -29.83 -1.61 -3.08
CA LEU A 308 -28.93 -2.61 -3.67
C LEU A 308 -27.58 -2.62 -2.97
N ALA A 309 -27.10 -1.43 -2.58
CA ALA A 309 -25.87 -1.27 -1.82
C ALA A 309 -25.93 -0.09 -0.86
N GLN A 310 -25.14 -0.13 0.21
CA GLN A 310 -24.98 0.98 1.15
C GLN A 310 -23.51 1.13 1.56
N LEU A 311 -22.97 2.34 1.41
CA LEU A 311 -21.70 2.71 2.00
C LEU A 311 -21.98 3.56 3.22
N THR A 312 -21.44 3.15 4.36
CA THR A 312 -21.57 3.87 5.63
C THR A 312 -20.19 4.38 6.06
N ILE A 313 -20.15 5.64 6.47
CA ILE A 313 -18.99 6.23 7.11
C ILE A 313 -19.36 6.40 8.57
N ASN A 314 -18.70 5.63 9.40
CA ASN A 314 -18.88 5.69 10.82
C ASN A 314 -18.22 6.96 11.38
N PRO A 315 -18.77 7.51 12.48
CA PRO A 315 -18.08 8.53 13.23
C PRO A 315 -16.73 7.98 13.66
N ASN A 316 -15.75 8.86 13.80
CA ASN A 316 -14.42 8.50 14.26
C ASN A 316 -14.57 7.80 15.61
N ASN A 317 -14.44 6.48 15.62
CA ASN A 317 -14.34 5.79 16.89
C ASN A 317 -12.89 5.99 17.31
N THR A 318 -12.66 6.73 18.40
CA THR A 318 -11.35 6.77 19.04
C THR A 318 -10.90 5.33 19.22
N THR A 319 -9.90 4.90 18.47
CA THR A 319 -9.48 3.50 18.53
C THR A 319 -8.61 3.33 19.76
N ARG A 320 -9.03 2.42 20.63
CA ARG A 320 -8.25 1.99 21.79
C ARG A 320 -7.49 0.75 21.39
N HIS A 321 -6.24 0.93 21.03
CA HIS A 321 -5.30 -0.16 20.79
C HIS A 321 -4.83 -0.74 22.13
N VAL A 322 -4.59 -2.04 22.16
CA VAL A 322 -4.04 -2.72 23.33
C VAL A 322 -2.79 -3.48 22.90
N CYS A 323 -1.67 -3.10 23.50
CA CYS A 323 -0.36 -3.67 23.31
C CYS A 323 0.02 -4.48 24.55
N ASN A 324 -0.39 -5.74 24.61
CA ASN A 324 -0.17 -6.59 25.78
C ASN A 324 1.19 -7.32 25.69
N VAL A 325 2.24 -6.65 26.16
CA VAL A 325 3.62 -7.15 26.18
C VAL A 325 3.75 -8.40 27.04
N MET A 326 3.05 -8.47 28.18
CA MET A 326 3.09 -9.66 29.04
C MET A 326 2.60 -10.91 28.31
N ASN A 327 1.46 -10.83 27.62
CA ASN A 327 0.91 -11.97 26.89
C ASN A 327 1.84 -12.40 25.74
N MET A 328 2.46 -11.45 25.04
CA MET A 328 3.47 -11.76 24.02
C MET A 328 4.65 -12.52 24.64
N GLN A 329 5.16 -12.06 25.79
CA GLN A 329 6.25 -12.73 26.50
C GLN A 329 5.91 -14.15 26.94
N MET A 330 4.71 -14.36 27.49
CA MET A 330 4.28 -15.67 27.96
C MET A 330 4.10 -16.67 26.82
N ARG A 331 3.60 -16.24 25.66
CA ARG A 331 3.40 -17.12 24.48
C ARG A 331 4.72 -17.62 23.89
N ASN A 332 5.75 -16.78 23.77
CA ASN A 332 7.03 -17.22 23.17
C ASN A 332 7.99 -17.90 24.16
N ARG A 333 7.65 -18.09 25.45
CA ARG A 333 8.45 -19.03 26.28
C ARG A 333 8.46 -20.45 25.69
N ALA A 334 7.53 -20.76 24.79
CA ALA A 334 7.48 -22.02 24.06
C ALA A 334 8.26 -22.03 22.72
N GLN A 335 8.74 -20.89 22.21
CA GLN A 335 9.44 -20.80 20.91
C GLN A 335 10.52 -19.69 20.93
N ASP A 336 11.76 -20.03 20.57
CA ASP A 336 12.89 -19.10 20.41
C ASP A 336 12.68 -18.15 19.21
N ALA A 337 11.78 -17.17 19.35
CA ALA A 337 11.52 -16.16 18.33
C ALA A 337 12.28 -14.85 18.61
N ASP A 338 12.83 -14.26 17.55
CA ASP A 338 13.51 -12.97 17.52
C ASP A 338 12.58 -11.82 17.97
N GLY A 339 12.61 -11.49 19.26
CA GLY A 339 12.01 -10.26 19.83
C GLY A 339 10.48 -10.20 19.83
N TYR A 340 9.94 -9.30 20.64
CA TYR A 340 8.51 -8.96 20.63
C TYR A 340 8.35 -7.57 20.05
N SER A 341 7.51 -7.42 19.03
CA SER A 341 7.12 -6.11 18.55
C SER A 341 5.62 -5.90 18.44
N CYS A 342 5.25 -4.65 18.71
CA CYS A 342 3.89 -4.19 18.72
C CYS A 342 3.89 -2.86 17.98
N ASP A 343 3.39 -2.93 16.75
CA ASP A 343 3.32 -1.80 15.83
C ASP A 343 1.90 -1.23 15.85
N VAL A 344 1.76 -0.03 16.39
CA VAL A 344 0.47 0.68 16.42
C VAL A 344 0.61 2.02 15.75
N VAL A 345 -0.33 2.35 14.87
CA VAL A 345 -0.49 3.68 14.29
C VAL A 345 -1.57 4.42 15.08
N LEU A 346 -1.22 5.54 15.72
CA LEU A 346 -2.18 6.40 16.40
C LEU A 346 -2.54 7.61 15.53
N ASN A 347 -3.83 7.77 15.23
CA ASN A 347 -4.38 9.01 14.70
C ASN A 347 -4.83 9.92 15.86
N PRO A 348 -5.05 11.22 15.63
CA PRO A 348 -5.49 12.12 16.69
C PRO A 348 -6.81 11.69 17.35
N GLY A 349 -6.82 11.51 18.67
CA GLY A 349 -7.93 10.93 19.45
C GLY A 349 -7.79 9.44 19.72
N ASP A 350 -6.93 8.72 18.99
CA ASP A 350 -6.62 7.33 19.28
C ASP A 350 -5.79 7.21 20.56
N SER A 351 -5.82 6.02 21.12
CA SER A 351 -5.01 5.67 22.29
C SER A 351 -4.43 4.28 22.15
N VAL A 352 -3.22 4.06 22.65
CA VAL A 352 -2.70 2.73 22.90
C VAL A 352 -2.50 2.53 24.39
N GLU A 353 -2.95 1.37 24.86
CA GLU A 353 -2.62 0.88 26.19
C GLU A 353 -1.49 -0.15 26.08
N ILE A 354 -0.35 0.17 26.66
CA ILE A 354 0.79 -0.74 26.75
C ILE A 354 0.70 -1.42 28.11
N ILE A 355 0.55 -2.75 28.09
CA ILE A 355 0.42 -3.58 29.30
C ILE A 355 1.70 -4.39 29.47
N PHE A 356 2.36 -4.23 30.62
CA PHE A 356 3.62 -4.88 31.00
C PHE A 356 3.55 -5.37 32.46
N THR A 357 4.61 -6.01 32.94
CA THR A 357 4.65 -6.57 34.29
C THR A 357 4.64 -5.46 35.36
N PRO A 358 3.76 -5.52 36.38
CA PRO A 358 3.72 -4.53 37.45
C PRO A 358 5.06 -4.41 38.20
N GLU A 359 5.42 -3.20 38.63
CA GLU A 359 6.69 -2.91 39.34
C GLU A 359 6.82 -3.70 40.66
N ASN A 360 5.69 -4.03 41.28
CA ASN A 360 5.64 -4.64 42.61
C ASN A 360 5.68 -6.17 42.55
N GLY A 361 5.72 -6.76 41.35
CA GLY A 361 5.59 -8.21 41.14
C GLY A 361 4.24 -8.80 41.57
N TYR A 362 3.31 -7.97 42.07
CA TYR A 362 2.02 -8.40 42.59
C TYR A 362 0.98 -8.37 41.46
N TYR A 363 0.53 -9.55 41.06
CA TYR A 363 -0.59 -9.72 40.13
C TYR A 363 -1.90 -9.44 40.88
N ASP A 364 -2.61 -8.39 40.47
CA ASP A 364 -3.99 -8.12 40.92
C ASP A 364 -4.99 -8.90 40.03
N ALA A 365 -6.12 -9.31 40.59
CA ALA A 365 -7.22 -10.00 39.91
C ALA A 365 -7.78 -9.22 38.70
N LYS A 366 -7.52 -7.91 38.60
CA LYS A 366 -7.83 -7.09 37.42
C LYS A 366 -6.98 -7.43 36.19
N LEU A 367 -5.76 -7.96 36.37
CA LEU A 367 -4.89 -8.41 35.28
C LEU A 367 -5.34 -9.75 34.69
N ASP A 368 -6.07 -10.58 35.45
CA ASP A 368 -6.57 -11.88 34.99
C ASP A 368 -7.49 -11.73 33.76
N LYS A 369 -8.23 -10.62 33.69
CA LYS A 369 -9.05 -10.24 32.52
C LYS A 369 -8.22 -10.15 31.22
N TYR A 370 -6.94 -9.83 31.31
CA TYR A 370 -6.05 -9.64 30.17
C TYR A 370 -5.20 -10.88 29.86
N LEU A 371 -5.07 -11.81 30.79
CA LEU A 371 -4.10 -12.90 30.70
C LEU A 371 -4.68 -14.23 30.23
N ASN A 372 -5.97 -14.53 30.39
CA ASN A 372 -6.59 -15.81 29.96
C ASN A 372 -5.69 -17.04 30.25
N TYR A 373 -4.94 -17.04 31.35
CA TYR A 373 -3.91 -18.02 31.65
C TYR A 373 -3.97 -18.40 33.14
N GLU A 374 -4.19 -19.68 33.44
CA GLU A 374 -4.34 -20.21 34.81
C GLU A 374 -3.00 -20.68 35.45
N GLY A 375 -1.85 -20.34 34.84
CA GLY A 375 -0.54 -20.80 35.31
C GLY A 375 0.17 -19.83 36.25
N ARG A 376 0.66 -20.34 37.39
CA ARG A 376 1.48 -19.61 38.37
C ARG A 376 2.87 -19.31 37.79
N LEU A 377 3.25 -18.03 37.70
CA LEU A 377 4.55 -17.59 37.17
C LEU A 377 5.61 -17.67 38.27
N GLU A 378 6.37 -18.76 38.32
CA GLU A 378 7.40 -18.95 39.37
C GLU A 378 8.75 -18.28 39.07
N ASN A 379 8.91 -17.56 37.96
CA ASN A 379 10.15 -16.81 37.65
C ASN A 379 9.81 -15.47 36.97
N THR A 380 9.82 -14.39 37.75
CA THR A 380 9.56 -13.01 37.29
C THR A 380 10.76 -12.48 36.52
N VAL A 381 10.66 -12.48 35.19
CA VAL A 381 11.49 -11.60 34.36
C VAL A 381 10.88 -10.20 34.52
N SER A 382 11.51 -9.36 35.34
CA SER A 382 11.11 -7.95 35.46
C SER A 382 11.55 -7.21 34.21
N VAL A 383 10.60 -6.84 33.35
CA VAL A 383 10.85 -5.89 32.27
C VAL A 383 10.93 -4.50 32.90
N ILE A 384 12.12 -3.92 32.91
CA ILE A 384 12.29 -2.54 33.37
C ILE A 384 11.87 -1.64 32.21
N PHE A 385 10.65 -1.12 32.28
CA PHE A 385 10.27 0.04 31.47
C PHE A 385 11.06 1.26 31.96
N PRO A 386 11.51 2.17 31.07
CA PRO A 386 12.22 3.37 31.49
C PRO A 386 11.41 4.14 32.54
N VAL A 387 12.12 4.68 33.54
CA VAL A 387 11.54 5.29 34.76
C VAL A 387 10.58 6.44 34.42
N ASP A 388 10.69 7.02 33.22
CA ASP A 388 9.72 7.99 32.71
C ASP A 388 9.73 8.03 31.17
N ILE A 389 8.66 7.52 30.55
CA ILE A 389 8.46 7.53 29.09
C ILE A 389 8.32 8.96 28.56
N GLY A 390 7.93 9.91 29.41
CA GLY A 390 7.86 11.32 29.06
C GLY A 390 9.23 11.95 28.80
N THR A 391 10.30 11.42 29.39
CA THR A 391 11.65 12.02 29.37
C THR A 391 12.71 11.16 28.68
N HIS A 392 12.52 9.84 28.59
CA HIS A 392 13.59 8.91 28.19
C HIS A 392 13.12 7.83 27.22
N CYS A 393 12.93 8.18 25.94
CA CYS A 393 12.57 7.24 24.88
C CYS A 393 13.62 7.20 23.76
N TYR A 394 13.69 6.06 23.07
CA TYR A 394 14.47 5.92 21.84
C TYR A 394 13.53 6.09 20.65
N TYR A 395 13.85 6.99 19.73
CA TYR A 395 13.04 7.16 18.52
C TYR A 395 13.90 7.20 17.27
N LYS A 396 13.28 6.84 16.15
CA LYS A 396 13.91 6.79 14.83
C LYS A 396 13.05 7.55 13.84
N ARG A 397 13.63 8.54 13.18
CA ARG A 397 12.95 9.26 12.09
C ARG A 397 13.04 8.43 10.82
N SER A 398 11.89 8.05 10.24
CA SER A 398 11.78 7.16 9.07
C SER A 398 12.72 7.55 7.91
N ALA A 399 12.92 8.86 7.70
CA ALA A 399 13.66 9.38 6.55
C ALA A 399 15.19 9.22 6.57
N ASN A 400 15.83 8.84 7.68
CA ASN A 400 17.31 8.83 7.77
C ASN A 400 17.86 7.51 8.36
N ARG A 401 18.82 6.88 7.67
CA ARG A 401 19.60 5.70 8.14
C ARG A 401 20.59 6.00 9.30
N LYS A 402 20.33 7.04 10.11
CA LYS A 402 21.18 7.46 11.26
C LYS A 402 20.70 6.83 12.59
N PRO A 403 21.56 6.76 13.63
CA PRO A 403 21.32 6.00 14.86
C PRO A 403 20.09 6.46 15.64
N PHE A 404 19.56 5.58 16.51
CA PHE A 404 18.49 5.89 17.46
C PHE A 404 18.83 7.15 18.26
N PHE A 405 17.87 8.07 18.36
CA PHE A 405 17.99 9.27 19.18
C PHE A 405 17.35 9.02 20.53
N TYR A 406 18.02 9.46 21.59
CA TYR A 406 17.48 9.47 22.95
C TYR A 406 16.83 10.83 23.19
N GLY A 407 15.55 10.83 23.55
CA GLY A 407 14.82 12.07 23.84
C GLY A 407 13.41 11.81 24.36
N SER A 408 12.73 12.89 24.68
CA SER A 408 11.37 12.86 25.22
C SER A 408 10.35 12.68 24.08
N LEU A 409 9.24 11.96 24.31
CA LEU A 409 8.14 11.91 23.31
C LEU A 409 7.54 13.30 23.08
N THR A 410 7.48 14.15 24.11
CA THR A 410 6.99 15.53 23.99
C THR A 410 7.93 16.44 23.19
N GLU A 411 9.25 16.19 23.19
CA GLU A 411 10.20 16.86 22.31
C GLU A 411 10.02 16.44 20.85
N VAL A 412 9.69 15.16 20.63
CA VAL A 412 9.54 14.57 19.29
C VAL A 412 8.26 15.05 18.60
N PHE A 413 7.14 15.03 19.30
CA PHE A 413 5.82 15.39 18.75
C PHE A 413 5.42 16.85 18.99
N GLY A 414 6.18 17.55 19.82
CA GLY A 414 5.83 18.87 20.33
C GLY A 414 4.92 18.79 21.57
N PRO A 415 4.94 19.83 22.40
CA PRO A 415 4.19 19.86 23.66
C PRO A 415 2.68 19.79 23.41
N GLY A 416 2.03 18.81 24.05
CA GLY A 416 0.59 18.58 24.05
C GLY A 416 0.05 17.71 22.90
N THR A 417 0.88 17.32 21.92
CA THR A 417 0.46 16.43 20.82
C THR A 417 0.13 15.03 21.30
N ILE A 418 0.84 14.54 22.32
CA ILE A 418 0.62 13.24 22.95
C ILE A 418 0.43 13.45 24.44
N ASP A 419 -0.64 12.87 24.99
CA ASP A 419 -0.88 12.77 26.42
C ASP A 419 -0.48 11.36 26.90
N ILE A 420 0.47 11.29 27.82
CA ILE A 420 0.94 10.03 28.42
C ILE A 420 0.33 9.94 29.81
N ASP A 421 -0.62 9.02 29.98
CA ASP A 421 -1.21 8.69 31.26
C ASP A 421 -0.46 7.53 31.91
N GLN A 422 0.35 7.87 32.92
CA GLN A 422 1.09 6.92 33.76
C GLN A 422 0.39 6.67 35.11
N SER A 423 -0.85 7.12 35.31
CA SER A 423 -1.56 6.97 36.59
C SER A 423 -1.72 5.51 37.03
N ARG A 424 -1.72 4.58 36.06
CA ARG A 424 -1.85 3.12 36.26
C ARG A 424 -0.53 2.37 36.07
N ARG A 425 0.60 3.07 36.10
CA ARG A 425 1.92 2.47 35.91
C ARG A 425 2.23 1.38 36.92
N SER A 426 1.85 1.57 38.19
CA SER A 426 2.03 0.55 39.23
C SER A 426 1.23 -0.73 38.97
N GLU A 427 0.17 -0.66 38.16
CA GLU A 427 -0.60 -1.81 37.66
C GLU A 427 0.01 -2.40 36.38
N GLY A 428 1.15 -1.88 35.90
CA GLY A 428 1.78 -2.30 34.64
C GLY A 428 1.07 -1.76 33.40
N ILE A 429 0.35 -0.64 33.48
CA ILE A 429 -0.40 -0.08 32.36
C ILE A 429 0.02 1.36 32.11
N ILE A 430 0.36 1.67 30.86
CA ILE A 430 0.58 3.04 30.40
C ILE A 430 -0.33 3.30 29.21
N VAL A 431 -1.02 4.44 29.21
CA VAL A 431 -1.89 4.84 28.11
C VAL A 431 -1.25 6.03 27.40
N ILE A 432 -1.01 5.88 26.11
CA ILE A 432 -0.53 6.96 25.25
C ILE A 432 -1.71 7.37 24.39
N LYS A 433 -2.13 8.64 24.49
CA LYS A 433 -3.24 9.20 23.73
C LYS A 433 -2.70 10.26 22.78
N HIS A 434 -3.09 10.20 21.51
CA HIS A 434 -2.83 11.30 20.61
C HIS A 434 -3.89 12.38 20.85
N ASN A 435 -3.48 13.60 21.15
CA ASN A 435 -4.40 14.69 21.45
C ASN A 435 -5.11 15.16 20.18
N GLU A 436 -6.45 15.27 20.24
CA GLU A 436 -7.28 15.69 19.10
C GLU A 436 -7.03 17.14 18.67
N LYS A 437 -6.58 17.99 19.60
CA LYS A 437 -6.41 19.44 19.35
C LYS A 437 -5.24 19.78 18.43
N TYR A 438 -4.29 18.85 18.25
CA TYR A 438 -3.04 19.10 17.52
C TYR A 438 -3.08 18.68 16.05
N PHE A 439 -4.25 18.32 15.55
CA PHE A 439 -4.44 17.99 14.14
C PHE A 439 -4.16 19.19 13.20
N ASN A 440 -4.39 20.44 13.64
CA ASN A 440 -4.35 21.63 12.76
C ASN A 440 -2.98 22.19 12.36
N LYS A 441 -1.85 21.55 12.70
CA LYS A 441 -0.52 22.00 12.25
C LYS A 441 -0.08 21.10 11.11
N GLU A 442 -0.05 21.61 9.87
CA GLU A 442 0.65 21.21 8.60
C GLU A 442 1.42 19.86 8.49
N PHE A 443 1.16 18.88 9.34
CA PHE A 443 1.93 17.67 9.53
C PHE A 443 0.93 16.53 9.68
N ASP A 444 0.87 15.68 8.66
CA ASP A 444 0.27 14.35 8.74
C ASP A 444 1.17 13.46 9.62
N ASP A 445 1.32 13.81 10.90
CA ASP A 445 2.17 13.06 11.82
C ASP A 445 1.44 11.77 12.23
N ILE A 446 1.68 10.71 11.46
CA ILE A 446 1.25 9.36 11.80
C ILE A 446 2.25 8.81 12.83
N VAL A 447 1.79 8.59 14.06
CA VAL A 447 2.62 8.06 15.14
C VAL A 447 2.63 6.53 15.06
N ARG A 448 3.73 5.94 14.57
CA ARG A 448 3.96 4.50 14.71
C ARG A 448 4.75 4.22 15.98
N LEU A 449 4.14 3.54 16.93
CA LEU A 449 4.81 3.02 18.12
C LEU A 449 5.19 1.57 17.84
N SER A 450 6.46 1.23 18.02
CA SER A 450 7.06 -0.09 17.87
C SER A 450 7.72 -0.46 19.20
N TYR A 451 7.19 -1.43 19.92
CA TYR A 451 7.94 -2.00 21.06
C TYR A 451 9.01 -2.97 20.53
N GLU A 452 10.24 -2.97 21.05
CA GLU A 452 11.22 -4.03 20.80
C GLU A 452 11.93 -4.40 22.11
N SER A 453 11.94 -5.69 22.46
CA SER A 453 12.77 -6.19 23.56
C SER A 453 13.94 -7.00 23.03
N HIS A 454 15.17 -6.60 23.36
CA HIS A 454 16.35 -7.41 23.12
C HIS A 454 16.68 -8.23 24.37
N ILE A 455 16.65 -9.55 24.24
CA ILE A 455 17.22 -10.45 25.26
C ILE A 455 18.71 -10.58 24.93
N HIS A 456 19.58 -9.80 25.57
CA HIS A 456 21.02 -10.05 25.49
C HIS A 456 21.36 -11.28 26.35
N ASN A 457 21.62 -12.41 25.70
CA ASN A 457 22.28 -13.55 26.33
C ASN A 457 23.78 -13.21 26.51
N GLN A 458 24.11 -12.49 27.58
CA GLN A 458 25.45 -12.55 28.17
C GLN A 458 25.35 -13.31 29.49
N LEU A 459 26.07 -14.42 29.57
CA LEU A 459 26.36 -15.13 30.81
C LEU A 459 27.11 -14.17 31.74
N GLU A 460 26.52 -13.85 32.89
CA GLU A 460 27.14 -13.88 34.24
C GLU A 460 26.20 -13.27 35.30
N ILE A 461 25.75 -14.13 36.23
CA ILE A 461 25.42 -13.91 37.65
C ILE A 461 24.88 -12.52 38.06
N PHE A 462 23.77 -12.07 37.48
CA PHE A 462 22.79 -11.16 38.09
C PHE A 462 21.40 -11.45 37.46
N PRO A 463 20.27 -11.16 38.13
CA PRO A 463 18.95 -11.42 37.52
C PRO A 463 18.87 -10.72 36.16
N LYS A 464 18.58 -11.49 35.11
CA LYS A 464 18.50 -11.01 33.72
C LYS A 464 17.50 -9.85 33.63
N THR A 465 18.00 -8.62 33.64
CA THR A 465 17.17 -7.44 33.36
C THR A 465 17.06 -7.28 31.85
N THR A 466 15.90 -7.63 31.28
CA THR A 466 15.56 -7.28 29.90
C THR A 466 15.31 -5.78 29.85
N LYS A 467 16.12 -5.04 29.08
CA LYS A 467 15.81 -3.66 28.73
C LYS A 467 14.80 -3.67 27.59
N ALA A 468 13.63 -3.10 27.84
CA ALA A 468 12.62 -2.87 26.83
C ALA A 468 12.81 -1.48 26.22
N ASN A 469 12.82 -1.40 24.89
CA ASN A 469 12.83 -0.13 24.18
C ASN A 469 11.47 0.07 23.51
N ILE A 470 10.84 1.22 23.73
CA ILE A 470 9.76 1.69 22.87
C ILE A 470 10.45 2.46 21.77
N GLN A 471 10.48 1.90 20.57
CA GLN A 471 10.82 2.61 19.36
C GLN A 471 9.60 3.40 18.89
N VAL A 472 9.78 4.69 18.64
CA VAL A 472 8.74 5.49 17.98
C VAL A 472 9.23 5.90 16.60
N THR A 473 8.45 5.54 15.59
CA THR A 473 8.66 5.90 14.20
C THR A 473 7.60 6.92 13.80
N ILE A 474 8.03 8.13 13.48
CA ILE A 474 7.14 9.13 12.87
C ILE A 474 7.11 8.82 11.38
N ILE A 475 5.93 8.46 10.88
CA ILE A 475 5.68 8.36 9.45
C ILE A 475 5.18 9.74 9.03
N ARG A 476 5.98 10.43 8.23
CA ARG A 476 5.65 11.69 7.58
C ARG A 476 5.44 11.46 6.11
#